data_AF-A0A2V8EUS5-F1
#
_entry.id   AF-A0A2V8EUS5-F1
#
_cell.length_a   1.000
_cell.length_b   1.000
_cell.length_c   1.000
_cell.angle_alpha   90.00
_cell.angle_beta   90.00
_cell.angle_gamma   90.00
#
_symmetry.space_group_name_H-M   'P 1'
#
loop_
_entity.id
_entity.type
_entity.pdbx_description
1 polymer ?
#
loop_
_entity_poly.entity_id
_entity_poly.type
_entity_poly.pdbx_seq_one_letter_code
_entity_poly.pdbx_strand_id
1 'polypeptide(L)'
;MVLAQRRRSAVKTVFAVLAAVLAASSGPIGADQPASAGRGGGADPDRFLAGAIDIHVHSFPDNTDRSVDGLEAAILARTHGMRAIVLKNHSDPTAGLAYMVRKQVAGLEVFGGVDLNLPVGGMNAAAV
;
A
#
# COMPACT_ATOMS: atom_id res chain seq x y z
N MET A 1 22.09 -39.19 -13.66
CA MET A 1 22.63 -37.86 -13.29
C MET A 1 22.47 -36.76 -14.36
N VAL A 2 21.88 -37.02 -15.54
CA VAL A 2 21.73 -36.02 -16.63
C VAL A 2 20.37 -35.28 -16.62
N LEU A 3 19.32 -35.92 -16.10
CA LEU A 3 17.96 -35.36 -16.09
C LEU A 3 17.77 -34.21 -15.07
N ALA A 4 18.48 -34.26 -13.94
CA ALA A 4 18.47 -33.19 -12.93
C ALA A 4 19.16 -31.90 -13.41
N GLN A 5 20.14 -32.02 -14.30
CA GLN A 5 20.89 -30.89 -14.86
C GLN A 5 20.05 -30.11 -15.89
N ARG A 6 19.21 -30.82 -16.67
CA ARG A 6 18.24 -30.20 -17.60
C ARG A 6 17.12 -29.43 -16.88
N ARG A 7 16.63 -29.92 -15.74
CA ARG A 7 15.61 -29.22 -14.94
C ARG A 7 16.14 -27.93 -14.28
N ARG A 8 17.41 -27.91 -13.86
CA ARG A 8 18.07 -26.71 -13.31
C ARG A 8 18.34 -25.64 -14.38
N SER A 9 18.54 -26.05 -15.63
CA SER A 9 18.75 -25.14 -16.77
C SER A 9 17.45 -24.41 -17.17
N ALA A 10 16.33 -25.14 -17.24
CA ALA A 10 15.04 -24.55 -17.59
C ALA A 10 14.56 -23.50 -16.57
N VAL A 11 14.80 -23.73 -15.27
CA VAL A 11 14.45 -22.75 -14.22
C VAL A 11 15.30 -21.48 -14.35
N LYS A 12 16.59 -21.58 -14.65
CA LYS A 12 17.45 -20.40 -14.88
C LYS A 12 17.02 -19.60 -16.11
N THR A 13 16.60 -20.25 -17.19
CA THR A 13 16.12 -19.57 -18.40
C THR A 13 14.77 -18.88 -18.17
N VAL A 14 13.85 -19.49 -17.43
CA VAL A 14 12.55 -18.87 -17.09
C VAL A 14 12.75 -17.65 -16.17
N PHE A 15 13.65 -17.73 -15.18
CA PHE A 15 13.97 -16.59 -14.33
C PHE A 15 14.66 -15.44 -15.09
N ALA A 16 15.54 -15.76 -16.04
CA ALA A 16 16.21 -14.73 -16.87
C ALA A 16 15.24 -14.00 -17.80
N VAL A 17 14.25 -14.71 -18.37
CA VAL A 17 13.22 -14.09 -19.22
C VAL A 17 12.26 -13.24 -18.39
N LEU A 18 11.88 -13.68 -17.18
CA LEU A 18 11.00 -12.89 -16.29
C LEU A 18 11.70 -11.61 -15.78
N ALA A 19 12.99 -11.68 -15.48
CA ALA A 19 13.78 -10.51 -15.08
C ALA A 19 13.92 -9.47 -16.22
N ALA A 20 14.06 -9.92 -17.47
CA ALA A 20 14.12 -9.03 -18.63
C ALA A 20 12.78 -8.35 -18.93
N VAL A 21 11.65 -9.02 -18.67
CA VAL A 21 10.31 -8.44 -18.83
C VAL A 21 9.99 -7.42 -17.72
N LEU A 22 10.51 -7.60 -16.49
CA LEU A 22 10.39 -6.60 -15.43
C LEU A 22 11.29 -5.37 -15.63
N ALA A 23 12.43 -5.52 -16.30
CA ALA A 23 13.34 -4.39 -16.56
C ALA A 23 12.81 -3.44 -17.65
N ALA A 24 11.83 -3.87 -18.47
CA ALA A 24 11.31 -3.07 -19.57
C ALA A 24 10.12 -2.15 -19.21
N SER A 25 9.61 -2.21 -17.97
CA SER A 25 8.52 -1.34 -17.49
C SER A 25 8.96 -0.23 -16.54
N SER A 26 10.26 -0.13 -16.24
CA SER A 26 10.81 0.95 -15.41
C SER A 26 11.34 2.08 -16.29
N GLY A 27 10.43 2.95 -16.73
CA GLY A 27 10.80 4.34 -17.02
C GLY A 27 11.46 4.98 -15.78
N PRO A 28 12.21 6.08 -15.94
CA PRO A 28 12.83 6.76 -14.81
C PRO A 28 11.76 7.02 -13.74
N ILE A 29 12.04 6.62 -12.50
CA ILE A 29 11.26 6.97 -11.32
C ILE A 29 11.34 8.49 -11.21
N GLY A 30 10.41 9.14 -11.90
CA GLY A 30 10.29 10.57 -11.99
C GLY A 30 9.95 11.11 -10.62
N ALA A 31 10.84 11.96 -10.14
CA ALA A 31 10.62 12.96 -9.12
C ALA A 31 9.15 13.37 -9.00
N ASP A 32 8.66 13.33 -7.75
CA ASP A 32 7.69 14.25 -7.15
C ASP A 32 6.98 15.13 -8.18
N GLN A 33 5.92 14.59 -8.81
CA GLN A 33 4.99 15.45 -9.52
C GLN A 33 4.16 16.14 -8.44
N PRO A 34 4.32 17.47 -8.22
CA PRO A 34 3.46 18.16 -7.30
C PRO A 34 2.04 18.02 -7.81
N ALA A 35 1.13 17.63 -6.92
CA ALA A 35 -0.30 17.60 -7.20
C ALA A 35 -0.68 18.94 -7.85
N SER A 36 -1.15 18.89 -9.10
CA SER A 36 -1.57 20.10 -9.79
C SER A 36 -2.79 20.64 -9.04
N ALA A 37 -2.58 21.66 -8.21
CA ALA A 37 -3.66 22.40 -7.57
C ALA A 37 -4.44 23.14 -8.67
N GLY A 38 -5.46 22.47 -9.21
CA GLY A 38 -6.30 22.98 -10.28
C GLY A 38 -7.09 24.21 -9.84
N ARG A 39 -6.85 25.34 -10.52
CA ARG A 39 -7.77 26.49 -10.51
C ARG A 39 -9.07 26.10 -11.25
N GLY A 40 -10.12 25.87 -10.46
CA GLY A 40 -11.57 25.74 -10.70
C GLY A 40 -12.17 25.68 -12.12
N GLY A 41 -13.10 24.73 -12.31
CA GLY A 41 -14.17 24.81 -13.31
C GLY A 41 -14.84 23.48 -13.73
N GLY A 42 -15.48 22.74 -12.82
CA GLY A 42 -16.23 21.50 -13.13
C GLY A 42 -16.20 20.46 -11.99
N ALA A 43 -17.23 19.61 -11.90
CA ALA A 43 -17.47 18.63 -10.83
C ALA A 43 -16.60 17.36 -10.98
N ASP A 44 -15.27 17.53 -10.99
CA ASP A 44 -14.38 16.42 -10.70
C ASP A 44 -14.53 16.05 -9.21
N PRO A 45 -15.11 14.88 -8.87
CA PRO A 45 -15.30 14.49 -7.48
C PRO A 45 -13.96 14.37 -6.72
N ASP A 46 -12.86 14.12 -7.43
CA ASP A 46 -11.56 13.82 -6.83
C ASP A 46 -10.69 15.08 -6.63
N ARG A 47 -11.16 16.25 -7.06
CA ARG A 47 -10.41 17.52 -6.91
C ARG A 47 -9.98 17.82 -5.45
N PHE A 48 -10.75 17.32 -4.49
CA PHE A 48 -10.46 17.49 -3.05
C PHE A 48 -9.55 16.40 -2.49
N LEU A 49 -9.44 15.27 -3.19
CA LEU A 49 -8.57 14.15 -2.81
C LEU A 49 -7.13 14.36 -3.32
N ALA A 50 -6.95 15.17 -4.37
CA ALA A 50 -5.64 15.54 -4.90
C ALA A 50 -4.71 16.06 -3.78
N GLY A 51 -3.66 15.30 -3.48
CA GLY A 51 -2.69 15.62 -2.44
C GLY A 51 -3.16 15.41 -0.99
N ALA A 52 -4.40 14.95 -0.78
CA ALA A 52 -4.94 14.70 0.56
C ALA A 52 -4.27 13.49 1.24
N ILE A 53 -4.37 13.45 2.57
CA ILE A 53 -3.92 12.32 3.39
C ILE A 53 -5.10 11.84 4.23
N ASP A 54 -5.50 10.59 4.04
CA ASP A 54 -6.48 9.95 4.94
C ASP A 54 -5.74 9.30 6.11
N ILE A 55 -5.93 9.85 7.30
CA ILE A 55 -5.27 9.39 8.52
C ILE A 55 -6.05 8.30 9.27
N HIS A 56 -7.19 7.86 8.74
CA HIS A 56 -8.10 6.97 9.44
C HIS A 56 -8.67 5.87 8.53
N VAL A 57 -7.79 5.02 7.98
CA VAL A 57 -8.22 3.92 7.11
C VAL A 57 -8.24 2.61 7.87
N HIS A 58 -9.43 2.07 8.15
CA HIS A 58 -9.61 0.68 8.58
C HIS A 58 -9.90 -0.20 7.37
N SER A 59 -9.13 -1.28 7.22
CA SER A 59 -9.21 -2.23 6.11
C SER A 59 -9.22 -3.67 6.61
N PHE A 60 -9.71 -4.61 5.80
CA PHE A 60 -9.68 -6.02 6.15
C PHE A 60 -8.23 -6.54 6.17
N PRO A 61 -7.87 -7.48 7.06
CA PRO A 61 -8.64 -7.95 8.21
C PRO A 61 -8.69 -6.92 9.35
N ASP A 62 -9.82 -6.87 10.06
CA ASP A 62 -10.04 -6.08 11.29
C ASP A 62 -11.14 -6.75 12.14
N ASN A 63 -11.53 -6.15 13.26
CA ASN A 63 -12.59 -6.67 14.15
C ASN A 63 -13.99 -6.77 13.51
N THR A 64 -14.22 -6.04 12.42
CA THR A 64 -15.45 -6.06 11.63
C THR A 64 -15.10 -6.26 10.16
N ASP A 65 -16.00 -6.88 9.40
CA ASP A 65 -15.86 -6.97 7.95
C ASP A 65 -15.68 -5.57 7.33
N ARG A 66 -14.70 -5.46 6.43
CA ARG A 66 -14.40 -4.24 5.67
C ARG A 66 -14.58 -4.52 4.19
N SER A 67 -14.91 -3.49 3.42
CA SER A 67 -15.16 -3.61 1.98
C SER A 67 -13.89 -3.86 1.16
N VAL A 68 -12.72 -3.52 1.70
CA VAL A 68 -11.42 -3.62 1.02
C VAL A 68 -10.33 -4.02 2.01
N ASP A 69 -9.27 -4.65 1.51
CA ASP A 69 -8.02 -4.85 2.25
C ASP A 69 -7.07 -3.64 2.18
N GLY A 70 -5.96 -3.69 2.92
CA GLY A 70 -5.02 -2.58 3.01
C GLY A 70 -4.27 -2.27 1.71
N LEU A 71 -4.08 -3.27 0.83
CA LEU A 71 -3.48 -3.07 -0.49
C LEU A 71 -4.49 -2.42 -1.45
N GLU A 72 -5.73 -2.92 -1.46
CA GLU A 72 -6.83 -2.35 -2.25
C GLU A 72 -7.11 -0.89 -1.86
N ALA A 73 -7.12 -0.57 -0.57
CA ALA A 73 -7.27 0.79 -0.07
C ALA A 73 -6.15 1.73 -0.60
N ALA A 74 -4.90 1.26 -0.62
CA ALA A 74 -3.79 2.02 -1.18
C ALA A 74 -3.91 2.20 -2.70
N ILE A 75 -4.35 1.19 -3.43
CA ILE A 75 -4.59 1.31 -4.88
C ILE A 75 -5.67 2.35 -5.17
N LEU A 76 -6.77 2.35 -4.40
CA LEU A 76 -7.85 3.32 -4.53
C LEU A 76 -7.33 4.74 -4.24
N ALA A 77 -6.67 4.96 -3.10
CA ALA A 77 -6.13 6.27 -2.73
C ALA A 77 -5.18 6.82 -3.80
N ARG A 78 -4.30 5.98 -4.33
CA ARG A 78 -3.37 6.34 -5.41
C ARG A 78 -4.09 6.65 -6.71
N THR A 79 -5.16 5.94 -7.03
CA THR A 79 -5.97 6.17 -8.24
C THR A 79 -6.73 7.51 -8.16
N HIS A 80 -7.13 7.93 -6.97
CA HIS A 80 -7.80 9.20 -6.71
C HIS A 80 -6.84 10.38 -6.43
N GLY A 81 -5.54 10.21 -6.69
CA GLY A 81 -4.55 11.30 -6.59
C GLY A 81 -4.20 11.72 -5.15
N MET A 82 -4.49 10.88 -4.16
CA MET A 82 -4.11 11.14 -2.77
C MET A 82 -2.59 11.08 -2.58
N ARG A 83 -2.08 11.82 -1.60
CA ARG A 83 -0.65 11.81 -1.24
C ARG A 83 -0.31 10.61 -0.36
N ALA A 84 -1.18 10.28 0.60
CA ALA A 84 -0.91 9.23 1.56
C ALA A 84 -2.16 8.64 2.22
N ILE A 85 -1.99 7.48 2.86
CA ILE A 85 -2.96 6.92 3.81
C ILE A 85 -2.27 6.38 5.08
N VAL A 86 -3.00 6.33 6.18
CA VAL A 86 -2.60 5.66 7.43
C VAL A 86 -3.51 4.46 7.66
N LEU A 87 -2.94 3.26 7.57
CA LEU A 87 -3.66 2.00 7.81
C LEU A 87 -3.80 1.77 9.32
N LYS A 88 -4.98 1.35 9.74
CA LYS A 88 -5.37 1.14 11.13
C LYS A 88 -6.02 -0.23 11.32
N ASN A 89 -5.87 -0.77 12.52
CA ASN A 89 -6.47 -2.03 12.93
C ASN A 89 -6.71 -1.98 14.44
N HIS A 90 -7.82 -2.56 14.90
CA HIS A 90 -8.21 -2.45 16.31
C HIS A 90 -7.37 -3.29 17.27
N SER A 91 -6.70 -4.32 16.75
CA SER A 91 -6.01 -5.35 17.51
C SER A 91 -4.50 -5.39 17.24
N ASP A 92 -4.08 -5.09 16.01
CA ASP A 92 -2.72 -5.33 15.54
C ASP A 92 -2.01 -4.05 15.06
N PRO A 93 -0.68 -3.91 15.31
CA PRO A 93 0.10 -2.82 14.73
C PRO A 93 0.21 -2.97 13.21
N THR A 94 -0.05 -1.90 12.45
CA THR A 94 -0.09 -1.95 10.98
C THR A 94 1.22 -1.52 10.31
N ALA A 95 2.28 -1.26 11.07
CA ALA A 95 3.58 -0.84 10.52
C ALA A 95 4.18 -1.86 9.52
N GLY A 96 4.05 -3.16 9.83
CA GLY A 96 4.49 -4.24 8.95
C GLY A 96 3.69 -4.29 7.65
N LEU A 97 2.37 -4.15 7.74
CA LEU A 97 1.48 -4.07 6.57
C LEU A 97 1.84 -2.87 5.70
N ALA A 98 1.97 -1.68 6.29
CA ALA A 98 2.33 -0.45 5.57
C ALA A 98 3.68 -0.55 4.85
N TYR A 99 4.67 -1.23 5.44
CA TYR A 99 5.95 -1.50 4.78
C TYR A 99 5.79 -2.38 3.52
N MET A 100 4.97 -3.42 3.61
CA MET A 100 4.72 -4.31 2.47
C MET A 100 3.89 -3.62 1.38
N VAL A 101 2.87 -2.86 1.74
CA VAL A 101 2.03 -2.12 0.79
C VAL A 101 2.85 -1.06 0.04
N ARG A 102 3.75 -0.33 0.71
CA ARG A 102 4.65 0.63 0.04
C ARG A 102 5.53 -0.01 -1.03
N LYS A 103 5.87 -1.29 -0.92
CA LYS A 103 6.62 -2.01 -1.97
C LYS A 103 5.78 -2.31 -3.20
N GLN A 104 4.46 -2.42 -3.04
CA GLN A 104 3.54 -2.79 -4.10
C GLN A 104 2.89 -1.58 -4.78
N VAL A 105 2.67 -0.48 -4.05
CA VAL A 105 2.00 0.72 -4.55
C VAL A 105 2.97 1.89 -4.58
N ALA A 106 3.73 2.01 -5.67
CA ALA A 106 4.64 3.14 -5.88
C ALA A 106 3.87 4.46 -6.10
N GLY A 107 4.44 5.56 -5.59
CA GLY A 107 3.89 6.91 -5.74
C GLY A 107 2.84 7.31 -4.69
N LEU A 108 2.58 6.45 -3.69
CA LEU A 108 1.73 6.76 -2.54
C LEU A 108 2.51 6.50 -1.25
N GLU A 109 2.47 7.44 -0.30
CA GLU A 109 2.99 7.16 1.04
C GLU A 109 1.96 6.33 1.83
N VAL A 110 2.40 5.24 2.44
CA VAL A 110 1.54 4.43 3.32
C VAL A 110 2.19 4.31 4.68
N PHE A 111 1.48 4.79 5.69
CA PHE A 111 1.88 4.75 7.08
C PHE A 111 1.09 3.68 7.83
N GLY A 112 1.71 3.11 8.86
CA GLY A 112 1.04 2.26 9.83
C GLY A 112 0.89 2.98 11.16
N GLY A 113 0.08 2.43 12.04
CA GLY A 113 -0.20 2.94 13.37
C GLY A 113 -0.46 1.83 14.38
N VAL A 114 -0.60 2.25 15.63
CA VAL A 114 -1.14 1.44 16.72
C VAL A 114 -2.36 2.18 17.23
N ASP A 115 -3.50 1.51 17.20
CA ASP A 115 -4.75 2.09 17.69
C ASP A 115 -4.84 1.83 19.19
N LEU A 116 -5.04 2.90 19.97
CA LEU A 116 -5.03 2.88 21.43
C LEU A 116 -6.35 2.32 22.00
N ASN A 117 -6.83 1.20 21.45
CA ASN A 117 -7.96 0.42 21.95
C ASN A 117 -7.59 -0.30 23.25
N LEU A 118 -8.59 -0.94 23.88
CA LEU A 118 -8.46 -1.60 25.19
C LEU A 118 -7.17 -2.42 25.40
N PRO A 119 -6.66 -3.23 24.42
CA PRO A 119 -5.47 -4.03 24.65
C PRO A 119 -4.19 -3.21 24.89
N VAL A 120 -4.09 -1.99 24.34
CA VAL A 120 -2.85 -1.20 24.28
C VAL A 120 -3.05 0.28 24.63
N GLY A 121 -4.24 0.70 25.03
CA GLY A 121 -4.59 2.08 25.34
C GLY A 121 -5.81 2.21 26.25
N GLY A 122 -6.11 3.46 26.64
CA GLY A 122 -7.15 3.77 27.63
C GLY A 122 -6.76 3.39 29.07
N MET A 123 -7.69 3.59 30.01
CA MET A 123 -7.53 3.06 31.36
C MET A 123 -7.88 1.58 31.35
N ASN A 124 -6.87 0.70 31.43
CA ASN A 124 -7.04 -0.74 31.43
C ASN A 124 -6.71 -1.31 32.82
N ALA A 125 -7.74 -1.67 33.59
CA ALA A 125 -7.58 -2.26 34.91
C ALA A 125 -6.96 -3.67 34.91
N ALA A 126 -6.88 -4.32 33.74
CA ALA A 126 -6.18 -5.59 33.57
C ALA A 126 -4.71 -5.42 33.12
N ALA A 127 -4.27 -4.19 32.82
CA ALA A 127 -2.88 -3.90 32.46
C ALA A 127 -1.97 -3.64 33.66
N VAL A 128 -2.51 -3.63 34.89
CA VAL A 128 -1.81 -3.45 36.16
C VAL A 128 -2.36 -4.37 37.24
#